data_AF-A0A954R0W0-F1
#
_entry.id   AF-A0A954R0W0-F1
#
_cell.length_a   1.000
_cell.length_b   1.000
_cell.length_c   1.000
_cell.angle_alpha   90.00
_cell.angle_beta   90.00
_cell.angle_gamma   90.00
#
_symmetry.space_group_name_H-M   'P 1'
#
loop_
_entity.id
_entity.type
_entity.pdbx_description
1 polymer ?
#
loop_
_entity_poly.entity_id
_entity_poly.type
_entity_poly.pdbx_seq_one_letter_code
_entity_poly.pdbx_strand_id
1 'polypeptide(L)'
;MIYNLLKPFMLTGMLVAVCPIVVVAQSVHEAHGHQHAMPGQVPSAPQQGPHGGTLRQSGSLQLETIVSQGGIQLFAFDRNGQPLSVESGRGAASLRIEGNAKRYRYDLLPDGKGGLSAPVNLSQIAGRQIEMNLQLVGLPGIGSQTLNLQEVSTVPASEQQLAAAAIARQKICPVSGKPLGSMGAPVAVNVNGQTVFACCSGCVNAIQSNPAKYASGRIEVLVSTATAADAALIAKQGKCPVMDESLGSMGTPIKVMVGDKPIYLCCKGCVKKIQAEPAKYLALVYGEEGGSRGEGESGSRGAGSVPVGTEQEREGVFKVTAADAPFIAAQKQCPVMDEPLDAMGGPYKVNADGKAIYICCPGCAKKIAAEPQKYLAVLKSQGVRAPTLR
;
A
#
# COMPACT_ATOMS: atom_id res chain seq x y z
N MET A 1 16.20 2.20 79.82
CA MET A 1 16.72 1.21 78.85
C MET A 1 15.76 0.04 78.79
N ILE A 2 15.17 -0.15 77.60
CA ILE A 2 14.60 -1.37 77.02
C ILE A 2 13.66 -2.22 77.91
N TYR A 3 12.35 -2.11 77.62
CA TYR A 3 11.40 -3.20 77.79
C TYR A 3 10.74 -3.50 76.44
N ASN A 4 11.00 -4.71 75.95
CA ASN A 4 10.16 -5.43 75.00
C ASN A 4 8.94 -5.95 75.78
N LEU A 5 7.72 -5.88 75.25
CA LEU A 5 6.86 -7.04 74.92
C LEU A 5 5.41 -6.65 74.55
N LEU A 6 4.91 -7.34 73.53
CA LEU A 6 3.55 -7.91 73.37
C LEU A 6 2.30 -7.02 73.16
N LYS A 7 1.68 -7.22 71.98
CA LYS A 7 0.25 -7.19 71.55
C LYS A 7 -0.81 -6.44 72.39
N PRO A 8 -1.78 -5.82 71.69
CA PRO A 8 -3.19 -6.26 71.84
C PRO A 8 -3.92 -6.37 70.48
N PHE A 9 -4.82 -7.35 70.28
CA PHE A 9 -6.24 -7.42 70.66
C PHE A 9 -7.17 -6.54 69.79
N MET A 10 -8.10 -7.21 69.13
CA MET A 10 -9.16 -6.62 68.30
C MET A 10 -10.12 -5.76 69.12
N LEU A 11 -10.57 -4.64 68.56
CA LEU A 11 -11.84 -4.02 68.91
C LEU A 11 -12.46 -3.35 67.68
N THR A 12 -13.63 -3.88 67.28
CA THR A 12 -14.59 -3.33 66.34
C THR A 12 -15.08 -1.96 66.79
N GLY A 13 -14.93 -0.94 65.94
CA GLY A 13 -15.41 0.43 66.15
C GLY A 13 -16.17 0.93 64.93
N MET A 14 -17.48 1.08 65.10
CA MET A 14 -18.47 1.64 64.19
C MET A 14 -18.15 3.10 63.85
N LEU A 15 -18.03 3.44 62.56
CA LEU A 15 -17.79 4.82 62.10
C LEU A 15 -18.99 5.29 61.26
N VAL A 16 -19.78 6.18 61.87
CA VAL A 16 -20.83 6.97 61.25
C VAL A 16 -20.16 8.11 60.48
N ALA A 17 -20.32 8.12 59.16
CA ALA A 17 -19.87 9.25 58.32
C ALA A 17 -21.05 10.17 58.04
N VAL A 18 -20.96 11.38 58.61
CA VAL A 18 -21.85 12.52 58.39
C VAL A 18 -21.42 13.23 57.11
N CYS A 19 -22.30 13.30 56.11
CA CYS A 19 -22.10 14.16 54.93
C CYS A 19 -22.80 15.51 55.15
N PRO A 20 -22.10 16.66 55.05
CA PRO A 20 -22.72 17.97 55.14
C PRO A 20 -23.41 18.34 53.82
N ILE A 21 -24.68 18.73 53.91
CA ILE A 21 -25.44 19.35 52.83
C ILE A 21 -25.02 20.82 52.78
N VAL A 22 -24.31 21.22 51.71
CA VAL A 22 -24.10 22.64 51.40
C VAL A 22 -25.12 23.05 50.35
N VAL A 23 -26.08 23.85 50.79
CA VAL A 23 -27.04 24.58 49.97
C VAL A 23 -26.29 25.71 49.25
N VAL A 24 -26.32 25.72 47.92
CA VAL A 24 -25.97 26.90 47.12
C VAL A 24 -27.22 27.34 46.39
N ALA A 25 -27.67 28.55 46.74
CA ALA A 25 -28.77 29.25 46.10
C ALA A 25 -28.43 29.54 44.63
N GLN A 26 -29.31 29.12 43.72
CA GLN A 26 -29.31 29.58 42.34
C GLN A 26 -30.33 30.70 42.19
N SER A 27 -29.84 31.87 41.78
CA SER A 27 -30.62 33.02 41.39
C SER A 27 -31.55 32.68 40.23
N VAL A 28 -32.83 32.97 40.43
CA VAL A 28 -33.84 33.03 39.37
C VAL A 28 -33.51 34.22 38.46
N HIS A 29 -33.11 33.92 37.23
CA HIS A 29 -33.20 34.85 36.10
C HIS A 29 -34.24 34.31 35.13
N GLU A 30 -35.42 34.92 35.14
CA GLU A 30 -36.40 34.83 34.06
C GLU A 30 -35.80 35.43 32.79
N ALA A 31 -35.41 34.55 31.87
CA ALA A 31 -35.21 34.88 30.48
C ALA A 31 -36.21 34.03 29.68
N HIS A 32 -37.12 34.71 28.98
CA HIS A 32 -38.11 34.11 28.10
C HIS A 32 -37.40 33.41 26.93
N GLY A 33 -37.13 32.12 27.10
CA GLY A 33 -36.60 31.24 26.06
C GLY A 33 -37.75 30.56 25.33
N HIS A 34 -38.00 30.96 24.08
CA HIS A 34 -38.79 30.15 23.16
C HIS A 34 -38.09 28.79 23.01
N GLN A 35 -38.80 27.71 23.36
CA GLN A 35 -38.38 26.34 23.14
C GLN A 35 -38.31 26.09 21.62
N HIS A 36 -37.11 26.21 21.05
CA HIS A 36 -36.82 25.55 19.80
C HIS A 36 -36.46 24.09 20.12
N ALA A 37 -37.35 23.17 19.74
CA ALA A 37 -37.05 21.75 19.69
C ALA A 37 -35.82 21.54 18.80
N MET A 38 -34.73 21.01 19.37
CA MET A 38 -33.56 20.56 18.61
C MET A 38 -33.91 19.22 17.94
N PRO A 39 -33.97 19.10 16.61
CA PRO A 39 -33.97 17.81 15.95
C PRO A 39 -32.51 17.38 15.80
N GLY A 40 -32.04 16.55 16.72
CA GLY A 40 -30.64 16.13 16.76
C GLY A 40 -30.47 14.79 17.42
N GLN A 41 -31.16 13.76 16.93
CA GLN A 41 -30.70 12.39 17.17
C GLN A 41 -29.33 12.26 16.51
N VAL A 42 -28.28 12.22 17.34
CA VAL A 42 -26.95 11.79 16.93
C VAL A 42 -27.10 10.43 16.27
N PRO A 43 -26.70 10.23 15.00
CA PRO A 43 -26.76 8.92 14.37
C PRO A 43 -25.96 7.93 15.21
N SER A 44 -26.61 6.88 15.68
CA SER A 44 -25.96 5.76 16.36
C SER A 44 -24.80 5.24 15.49
N ALA A 45 -23.69 4.85 16.13
CA ALA A 45 -22.57 4.23 15.42
C ALA A 45 -23.07 3.06 14.53
N PRO A 46 -22.51 2.86 13.33
CA PRO A 46 -22.88 1.74 12.48
C PRO A 46 -22.75 0.43 13.25
N GLN A 47 -23.88 -0.25 13.50
CA GLN A 47 -23.87 -1.53 14.19
C GLN A 47 -23.58 -2.62 13.15
N GLN A 48 -22.75 -3.61 13.49
CA GLN A 48 -22.48 -4.72 12.57
C GLN A 48 -23.62 -5.73 12.66
N GLY A 49 -24.14 -6.15 11.50
CA GLY A 49 -25.18 -7.17 11.44
C GLY A 49 -24.63 -8.60 11.47
N PRO A 50 -25.50 -9.61 11.58
CA PRO A 50 -25.13 -11.01 11.69
C PRO A 50 -24.39 -11.58 10.46
N HIS A 51 -24.52 -10.93 9.30
CA HIS A 51 -23.81 -11.32 8.07
C HIS A 51 -22.54 -10.48 7.83
N GLY A 52 -22.13 -9.68 8.81
CA GLY A 52 -20.94 -8.83 8.76
C GLY A 52 -21.15 -7.52 8.00
N GLY A 53 -22.39 -7.21 7.59
CA GLY A 53 -22.78 -5.97 6.94
C GLY A 53 -23.03 -4.83 7.92
N THR A 54 -23.43 -3.68 7.35
CA THR A 54 -23.80 -2.50 8.12
C THR A 54 -25.29 -2.57 8.45
N LEU A 55 -25.62 -2.65 9.74
CA LEU A 55 -26.98 -2.67 10.26
C LEU A 55 -27.48 -1.24 10.52
N ARG A 56 -28.70 -0.96 10.06
CA ARG A 56 -29.40 0.32 10.23
C ARG A 56 -30.83 0.09 10.65
N GLN A 57 -31.28 0.80 11.68
CA GLN A 57 -32.69 0.86 12.04
C GLN A 57 -33.40 1.87 11.14
N SER A 58 -34.55 1.48 10.58
CA SER A 58 -35.45 2.38 9.86
C SER A 58 -36.90 2.03 10.18
N GLY A 59 -37.55 2.89 10.95
CA GLY A 59 -38.90 2.63 11.46
C GLY A 59 -38.95 1.35 12.31
N SER A 60 -39.81 0.40 11.92
CA SER A 60 -39.96 -0.90 12.57
C SER A 60 -38.96 -1.96 12.10
N LEU A 61 -38.10 -1.63 11.14
CA LEU A 61 -37.18 -2.57 10.52
C LEU A 61 -35.74 -2.29 10.90
N GLN A 62 -34.95 -3.34 10.95
CA GLN A 62 -33.50 -3.29 10.86
C GLN A 62 -33.09 -3.82 9.49
N LEU A 63 -32.22 -3.10 8.80
CA LEU A 63 -31.69 -3.50 7.50
C LEU A 63 -30.19 -3.66 7.61
N GLU A 64 -29.69 -4.81 7.20
CA GLU A 64 -28.25 -5.06 7.08
C GLU A 64 -27.86 -4.99 5.61
N THR A 65 -27.01 -4.03 5.26
CA THR A 65 -26.44 -3.93 3.92
C THR A 65 -25.01 -4.46 3.89
N ILE A 66 -24.75 -5.38 2.97
CA ILE A 66 -23.43 -5.92 2.67
C ILE A 66 -23.01 -5.39 1.30
N VAL A 67 -21.87 -4.71 1.26
CA VAL A 67 -21.22 -4.29 0.02
C VAL A 67 -19.97 -5.13 -0.18
N SER A 68 -19.87 -5.81 -1.32
CA SER A 68 -18.73 -6.62 -1.70
C SER A 68 -18.28 -6.30 -3.12
N GLN A 69 -17.18 -6.91 -3.57
CA GLN A 69 -16.76 -6.78 -4.97
C GLN A 69 -17.72 -7.47 -5.95
N GLY A 70 -18.52 -8.44 -5.48
CA GLY A 70 -19.48 -9.19 -6.29
C GLY A 70 -20.88 -8.58 -6.32
N GLY A 71 -21.13 -7.54 -5.52
CA GLY A 71 -22.40 -6.84 -5.52
C GLY A 71 -22.85 -6.38 -4.15
N ILE A 72 -24.15 -6.08 -4.07
CA ILE A 72 -24.83 -5.60 -2.86
C ILE A 72 -25.82 -6.66 -2.42
N GLN A 73 -25.86 -6.94 -1.13
CA GLN A 73 -26.89 -7.77 -0.50
C GLN A 73 -27.52 -7.00 0.65
N LEU A 74 -28.82 -7.21 0.85
CA LEU A 74 -29.60 -6.58 1.90
C LEU A 74 -30.46 -7.62 2.60
N PHE A 75 -30.35 -7.66 3.92
CA PHE A 75 -31.19 -8.50 4.79
C PHE A 75 -32.08 -7.61 5.64
N ALA A 76 -33.31 -8.06 5.90
CA ALA A 76 -34.27 -7.35 6.72
C ALA A 76 -34.54 -8.14 8.01
N PHE A 77 -34.64 -7.42 9.12
CA PHE A 77 -34.99 -7.94 10.44
C PHE A 77 -36.05 -7.07 11.09
N ASP A 78 -36.79 -7.62 12.04
CA ASP A 78 -37.70 -6.86 12.88
C ASP A 78 -36.96 -6.03 13.94
N ARG A 79 -37.70 -5.33 14.81
CA ARG A 79 -37.09 -4.55 15.92
C ARG A 79 -36.32 -5.40 16.93
N ASN A 80 -36.60 -6.70 17.01
CA ASN A 80 -35.99 -7.64 17.93
C ASN A 80 -34.79 -8.38 17.29
N GLY A 81 -34.46 -8.07 16.03
CA GLY A 81 -33.39 -8.73 15.29
C GLY A 81 -33.79 -10.08 14.70
N GLN A 82 -35.08 -10.43 14.63
CA GLN A 82 -35.54 -11.64 13.97
C GLN A 82 -35.56 -11.45 12.45
N PRO A 83 -35.01 -12.38 11.65
CA PRO A 83 -35.01 -12.28 10.20
C PRO A 83 -36.42 -12.19 9.62
N LEU A 84 -36.62 -11.29 8.67
CA LEU A 84 -37.87 -11.12 7.94
C LEU A 84 -37.73 -11.66 6.51
N SER A 85 -38.78 -12.31 6.02
CA SER A 85 -38.82 -12.75 4.62
C SER A 85 -38.84 -11.55 3.68
N VAL A 86 -38.03 -11.61 2.62
CA VAL A 86 -37.94 -10.57 1.58
C VAL A 86 -38.40 -11.06 0.21
N GLU A 87 -39.08 -12.20 0.12
CA GLU A 87 -39.49 -12.80 -1.17
C GLU A 87 -40.42 -11.89 -2.01
N SER A 88 -41.33 -11.17 -1.35
CA SER A 88 -42.16 -10.13 -1.98
C SER A 88 -41.44 -8.78 -2.13
N GLY A 89 -40.28 -8.64 -1.49
CA GLY A 89 -39.52 -7.41 -1.43
C GLY A 89 -38.87 -7.10 -2.78
N ARG A 90 -38.88 -5.84 -3.16
CA ARG A 90 -38.14 -5.32 -4.32
C ARG A 90 -37.47 -4.02 -3.93
N GLY A 91 -36.42 -3.64 -4.63
CA GLY A 91 -35.82 -2.34 -4.41
C GLY A 91 -34.87 -1.89 -5.50
N ALA A 92 -34.28 -0.74 -5.28
CA ALA A 92 -33.22 -0.20 -6.10
C ALA A 92 -32.15 0.46 -5.23
N ALA A 93 -30.88 0.15 -5.53
CA ALA A 93 -29.72 0.79 -4.96
C ALA A 93 -29.15 1.79 -5.98
N SER A 94 -29.16 3.07 -5.65
CA SER A 94 -28.54 4.13 -6.45
C SER A 94 -27.20 4.54 -5.84
N LEU A 95 -26.11 4.15 -6.49
CA LEU A 95 -24.74 4.35 -6.03
C LEU A 95 -24.14 5.59 -6.66
N ARG A 96 -23.39 6.34 -5.86
CA ARG A 96 -22.50 7.42 -6.28
C ARG A 96 -21.13 7.18 -5.69
N ILE A 97 -20.11 7.15 -6.53
CA ILE A 97 -18.73 6.99 -6.06
C ILE A 97 -18.22 8.35 -5.62
N GLU A 98 -17.48 8.42 -4.52
CA GLU A 98 -16.85 9.65 -4.04
C GLU A 98 -16.04 10.33 -5.17
N GLY A 99 -16.25 11.64 -5.33
CA GLY A 99 -15.64 12.44 -6.39
C GLY A 99 -16.23 12.25 -7.79
N ASN A 100 -17.29 11.46 -7.95
CA ASN A 100 -17.98 11.24 -9.22
C ASN A 100 -19.43 11.76 -9.17
N ALA A 101 -19.84 12.56 -10.16
CA ALA A 101 -21.21 13.06 -10.27
C ALA A 101 -22.21 12.02 -10.80
N LYS A 102 -21.73 10.97 -11.50
CA LYS A 102 -22.58 9.92 -12.08
C LYS A 102 -23.17 9.04 -10.99
N ARG A 103 -24.45 8.73 -11.14
CA ARG A 103 -25.19 7.77 -10.32
C ARG A 103 -25.50 6.52 -11.13
N TYR A 104 -25.28 5.36 -10.52
CA TYR A 104 -25.58 4.06 -11.11
C TYR A 104 -26.69 3.41 -10.30
N ARG A 105 -27.75 2.95 -10.96
CA ARG A 105 -28.90 2.30 -10.31
C ARG A 105 -28.84 0.80 -10.58
N TYR A 106 -29.02 0.01 -9.54
CA TYR A 106 -29.11 -1.44 -9.61
C TYR A 106 -30.38 -1.91 -8.91
N ASP A 107 -31.12 -2.81 -9.54
CA ASP A 107 -32.32 -3.37 -8.94
C ASP A 107 -31.93 -4.47 -7.95
N LEU A 108 -32.59 -4.44 -6.79
CA LEU A 108 -32.44 -5.40 -5.70
C LEU A 108 -33.60 -6.39 -5.78
N LEU A 109 -33.27 -7.65 -6.03
CA LEU A 109 -34.23 -8.74 -6.20
C LEU A 109 -33.98 -9.84 -5.16
N PRO A 110 -35.01 -10.60 -4.75
CA PRO A 110 -34.83 -11.73 -3.84
C PRO A 110 -33.83 -12.74 -4.39
N ASP A 111 -32.87 -13.15 -3.57
CA ASP A 111 -31.78 -14.03 -3.96
C ASP A 111 -32.03 -15.51 -3.63
N GLY A 112 -33.17 -15.82 -3.01
CA GLY A 112 -33.52 -17.15 -2.52
C GLY A 112 -32.75 -17.59 -1.26
N LYS A 113 -31.92 -16.70 -0.69
CA LYS A 113 -31.11 -16.92 0.52
C LYS A 113 -31.55 -16.01 1.67
N GLY A 114 -32.78 -15.50 1.60
CA GLY A 114 -33.34 -14.59 2.59
C GLY A 114 -32.92 -13.12 2.43
N GLY A 115 -32.22 -12.77 1.35
CA GLY A 115 -31.78 -11.41 1.06
C GLY A 115 -32.33 -10.84 -0.25
N LEU A 116 -32.26 -9.53 -0.39
CA LEU A 116 -32.33 -8.85 -1.69
C LEU A 116 -30.91 -8.63 -2.19
N SER A 117 -30.63 -8.96 -3.45
CA SER A 117 -29.30 -8.82 -4.02
C SER A 117 -29.31 -8.07 -5.35
N ALA A 118 -28.22 -7.37 -5.60
CA ALA A 118 -27.84 -6.81 -6.88
C ALA A 118 -26.44 -7.33 -7.22
N PRO A 119 -26.33 -8.39 -8.05
CA PRO A 119 -25.03 -8.88 -8.49
C PRO A 119 -24.41 -7.86 -9.46
N VAL A 120 -23.33 -7.22 -9.02
CA VAL A 120 -22.62 -6.21 -9.81
C VAL A 120 -21.13 -6.28 -9.50
N ASN A 121 -20.30 -6.21 -10.53
CA ASN A 121 -18.85 -6.17 -10.36
C ASN A 121 -18.41 -4.78 -9.87
N LEU A 122 -18.11 -4.68 -8.58
CA LEU A 122 -17.59 -3.47 -7.94
C LEU A 122 -16.06 -3.50 -7.73
N SER A 123 -15.35 -4.52 -8.25
CA SER A 123 -13.89 -4.68 -8.05
C SER A 123 -13.07 -3.45 -8.51
N GLN A 124 -13.53 -2.75 -9.54
CA GLN A 124 -12.86 -1.56 -10.11
C GLN A 124 -12.90 -0.33 -9.18
N ILE A 125 -13.77 -0.36 -8.18
CA ILE A 125 -13.92 0.71 -7.19
C ILE A 125 -13.60 0.22 -5.78
N ALA A 126 -12.92 -0.92 -5.65
CA ALA A 126 -12.42 -1.44 -4.39
C ALA A 126 -11.56 -0.39 -3.66
N GLY A 127 -11.77 -0.27 -2.35
CA GLY A 127 -11.14 0.73 -1.49
C GLY A 127 -11.71 2.14 -1.59
N ARG A 128 -12.69 2.40 -2.48
CA ARG A 128 -13.35 3.71 -2.60
C ARG A 128 -14.63 3.77 -1.76
N GLN A 129 -14.92 4.96 -1.25
CA GLN A 129 -16.22 5.24 -0.65
C GLN A 129 -17.30 5.37 -1.73
N ILE A 130 -18.47 4.82 -1.40
CA ILE A 130 -19.70 4.94 -2.17
C ILE A 130 -20.78 5.50 -1.26
N GLU A 131 -21.52 6.48 -1.79
CA GLU A 131 -22.82 6.84 -1.24
C GLU A 131 -23.88 6.01 -1.94
N MET A 132 -24.79 5.45 -1.18
CA MET A 132 -25.85 4.59 -1.67
C MET A 132 -27.20 5.07 -1.17
N ASN A 133 -28.13 5.24 -2.10
CA ASN A 133 -29.54 5.49 -1.78
C ASN A 133 -30.34 4.23 -2.10
N LEU A 134 -30.95 3.66 -1.07
CA LEU A 134 -31.78 2.47 -1.16
C LEU A 134 -33.24 2.87 -1.18
N GLN A 135 -33.99 2.36 -2.15
CA GLN A 135 -35.43 2.48 -2.24
C GLN A 135 -36.02 1.06 -2.18
N LEU A 136 -36.78 0.74 -1.14
CA LEU A 136 -37.29 -0.61 -0.89
C LEU A 136 -38.82 -0.59 -0.79
N VAL A 137 -39.45 -1.64 -1.31
CA VAL A 137 -40.91 -1.84 -1.29
C VAL A 137 -41.23 -3.31 -1.02
N GLY A 138 -42.44 -3.59 -0.53
CA GLY A 138 -42.92 -4.97 -0.36
C GLY A 138 -42.22 -5.77 0.74
N LEU A 139 -41.56 -5.08 1.68
CA LEU A 139 -41.00 -5.70 2.89
C LEU A 139 -42.09 -5.84 3.96
N PRO A 140 -42.05 -6.91 4.77
CA PRO A 140 -42.90 -7.02 5.96
C PRO A 140 -42.69 -5.81 6.88
N GLY A 141 -43.76 -5.29 7.49
CA GLY A 141 -43.67 -4.19 8.46
C GLY A 141 -43.68 -2.76 7.88
N ILE A 142 -43.55 -2.57 6.56
CA ILE A 142 -43.74 -1.25 5.89
C ILE A 142 -45.00 -1.16 5.01
N GLY A 143 -45.74 -2.26 4.85
CA GLY A 143 -46.97 -2.28 4.05
C GLY A 143 -46.73 -1.86 2.60
N SER A 144 -47.59 -0.98 2.06
CA SER A 144 -47.45 -0.42 0.71
C SER A 144 -46.51 0.80 0.63
N GLN A 145 -45.85 1.16 1.74
CA GLN A 145 -44.97 2.31 1.79
C GLN A 145 -43.62 2.00 1.15
N THR A 146 -43.00 3.03 0.59
CA THR A 146 -41.62 2.95 0.12
C THR A 146 -40.68 3.39 1.23
N LEU A 147 -39.70 2.56 1.53
CA LEU A 147 -38.65 2.86 2.47
C LEU A 147 -37.44 3.43 1.72
N ASN A 148 -37.01 4.64 2.09
CA ASN A 148 -35.83 5.27 1.53
C ASN A 148 -34.75 5.37 2.60
N LEU A 149 -33.54 4.91 2.28
CA LEU A 149 -32.37 5.05 3.15
C LEU A 149 -31.19 5.61 2.36
N GLN A 150 -30.39 6.43 3.02
CA GLN A 150 -29.11 6.87 2.50
C GLN A 150 -28.00 6.37 3.43
N GLU A 151 -26.97 5.76 2.84
CA GLU A 151 -25.80 5.32 3.56
C GLU A 151 -24.51 5.55 2.79
N VAL A 152 -23.41 5.60 3.53
CA VAL A 152 -22.06 5.65 2.98
C VAL A 152 -21.37 4.35 3.38
N SER A 153 -20.81 3.66 2.39
CA SER A 153 -20.08 2.42 2.57
C SER A 153 -18.78 2.45 1.78
N THR A 154 -17.86 1.54 2.09
CA THR A 154 -16.62 1.37 1.34
C THR A 154 -16.67 0.02 0.65
N VAL A 155 -16.38 -0.04 -0.64
CA VAL A 155 -16.25 -1.33 -1.33
C VAL A 155 -14.96 -2.00 -0.81
N PRO A 156 -15.04 -3.18 -0.16
CA PRO A 156 -13.86 -3.79 0.42
C PRO A 156 -12.84 -4.18 -0.66
N ALA A 157 -11.57 -4.02 -0.35
CA ALA A 157 -10.48 -4.60 -1.15
C ALA A 157 -10.49 -6.13 -0.99
N SER A 158 -10.20 -6.85 -2.07
CA SER A 158 -10.07 -8.31 -2.02
C SER A 158 -8.83 -8.70 -1.22
N GLU A 159 -8.80 -9.92 -0.72
CA GLU A 159 -7.62 -10.47 -0.07
C GLU A 159 -6.38 -10.37 -0.97
N GLN A 160 -6.55 -10.59 -2.28
CA GLN A 160 -5.48 -10.44 -3.28
C GLN A 160 -4.97 -8.99 -3.39
N GLN A 161 -5.87 -7.99 -3.40
CA GLN A 161 -5.49 -6.58 -3.44
C GLN A 161 -4.82 -6.14 -2.12
N LEU A 162 -5.31 -6.62 -0.98
CA LEU A 162 -4.70 -6.37 0.32
C LEU A 162 -3.31 -6.98 0.40
N ALA A 163 -3.14 -8.22 -0.08
CA ALA A 163 -1.86 -8.90 -0.16
C ALA A 163 -0.90 -8.17 -1.10
N ALA A 164 -1.35 -7.78 -2.30
CA ALA A 164 -0.53 -7.02 -3.24
C ALA A 164 -0.07 -5.68 -2.65
N ALA A 165 -0.96 -4.95 -1.97
CA ALA A 165 -0.62 -3.71 -1.28
C ALA A 165 0.37 -3.95 -0.12
N ALA A 166 0.20 -5.04 0.64
CA ALA A 166 1.11 -5.39 1.72
C ALA A 166 2.51 -5.79 1.19
N ILE A 167 2.57 -6.59 0.12
CA ILE A 167 3.81 -6.93 -0.59
C ILE A 167 4.48 -5.66 -1.11
N ALA A 168 3.73 -4.75 -1.74
CA ALA A 168 4.26 -3.49 -2.27
C ALA A 168 4.78 -2.55 -1.18
N ARG A 169 4.20 -2.61 0.04
CA ARG A 169 4.73 -1.88 1.21
C ARG A 169 5.98 -2.56 1.78
N GLN A 170 6.00 -3.89 1.86
CA GLN A 170 7.13 -4.62 2.42
C GLN A 170 8.35 -4.55 1.51
N LYS A 171 8.14 -4.67 0.19
CA LYS A 171 9.12 -4.64 -0.92
C LYS A 171 10.19 -5.73 -0.87
N ILE A 172 10.73 -6.04 0.30
CA ILE A 172 11.93 -6.84 0.51
C ILE A 172 11.60 -8.04 1.39
N CYS A 173 12.17 -9.20 1.07
CA CYS A 173 12.10 -10.37 1.91
C CYS A 173 12.96 -10.14 3.18
N PRO A 174 12.40 -10.29 4.39
CA PRO A 174 13.10 -10.00 5.63
C PRO A 174 14.20 -11.02 5.95
N VAL A 175 14.18 -12.19 5.28
CA VAL A 175 15.18 -13.24 5.44
C VAL A 175 16.33 -13.05 4.45
N SER A 176 16.03 -12.99 3.15
CA SER A 176 17.07 -12.99 2.11
C SER A 176 17.57 -11.60 1.71
N GLY A 177 16.82 -10.54 2.05
CA GLY A 177 17.09 -9.18 1.58
C GLY A 177 16.88 -8.94 0.09
N LYS A 178 16.34 -9.93 -0.64
CA LYS A 178 15.98 -9.77 -2.04
C LYS A 178 14.60 -9.13 -2.21
N PRO A 179 14.33 -8.43 -3.32
CA PRO A 179 13.00 -7.92 -3.63
C PRO A 179 11.95 -9.04 -3.67
N LEU A 180 10.80 -8.81 -3.05
CA LEU A 180 9.63 -9.68 -3.19
C LEU A 180 9.20 -9.69 -4.66
N GLY A 181 8.93 -10.88 -5.21
CA GLY A 181 8.68 -11.08 -6.64
C GLY A 181 9.90 -11.55 -7.43
N SER A 182 11.13 -11.30 -6.96
CA SER A 182 12.35 -11.71 -7.68
C SER A 182 12.60 -13.22 -7.70
N MET A 183 11.92 -13.97 -6.84
CA MET A 183 12.04 -15.43 -6.71
C MET A 183 10.68 -16.12 -6.93
N GLY A 184 9.75 -15.46 -7.64
CA GLY A 184 8.37 -15.90 -7.83
C GLY A 184 7.37 -15.17 -6.93
N ALA A 185 6.14 -15.69 -6.91
CA ALA A 185 5.05 -15.11 -6.11
C ALA A 185 5.42 -15.13 -4.61
N PRO A 186 5.35 -13.98 -3.91
CA PRO A 186 5.62 -13.94 -2.48
C PRO A 186 4.67 -14.83 -1.68
N VAL A 187 5.21 -15.54 -0.69
CA VAL A 187 4.46 -16.45 0.17
C VAL A 187 4.13 -15.74 1.48
N ALA A 188 2.86 -15.69 1.84
CA ALA A 188 2.40 -15.13 3.11
C ALA A 188 2.71 -16.09 4.27
N VAL A 189 3.30 -15.56 5.34
CA VAL A 189 3.58 -16.27 6.59
C VAL A 189 2.94 -15.49 7.73
N ASN A 190 2.04 -16.13 8.47
CA ASN A 190 1.47 -15.52 9.67
C ASN A 190 2.46 -15.63 10.83
N VAL A 191 2.79 -14.50 11.45
CA VAL A 191 3.67 -14.38 12.60
C VAL A 191 2.92 -13.61 13.68
N ASN A 192 2.37 -14.32 14.67
CA ASN A 192 1.62 -13.73 15.79
C ASN A 192 0.49 -12.78 15.35
N GLY A 193 -0.26 -13.14 14.31
CA GLY A 193 -1.35 -12.31 13.78
C GLY A 193 -0.92 -11.23 12.78
N GLN A 194 0.40 -11.03 12.58
CA GLN A 194 0.93 -10.17 11.52
C GLN A 194 1.34 -11.00 10.31
N THR A 195 0.94 -10.59 9.10
CA THR A 195 1.36 -11.27 7.87
C THR A 195 2.69 -10.71 7.38
N VAL A 196 3.66 -11.60 7.20
CA VAL A 196 4.98 -11.32 6.64
C VAL A 196 5.17 -12.09 5.34
N PHE A 197 5.65 -11.42 4.30
CA PHE A 197 5.85 -12.05 3.00
C PHE A 197 7.30 -12.54 2.81
N ALA A 198 7.45 -13.79 2.39
CA ALA A 198 8.72 -14.42 2.05
C ALA A 198 8.87 -14.57 0.54
N CYS A 199 10.10 -14.51 0.03
CA CYS A 199 10.34 -14.69 -1.41
C CYS A 199 10.38 -16.16 -1.87
N CYS A 200 10.58 -17.12 -0.96
CA CYS A 200 10.66 -18.54 -1.27
C CYS A 200 10.39 -19.42 -0.04
N SER A 201 10.19 -20.73 -0.24
CA SER A 201 9.95 -21.72 0.83
C SER A 201 11.07 -21.76 1.88
N GLY A 202 12.33 -21.63 1.47
CA GLY A 202 13.45 -21.56 2.41
C GLY A 202 13.35 -20.37 3.37
N CYS A 203 12.87 -19.22 2.88
CA CYS A 203 12.62 -18.05 3.72
C CYS A 203 11.39 -18.23 4.61
N VAL A 204 10.36 -18.97 4.17
CA VAL A 204 9.21 -19.33 5.01
C VAL A 204 9.68 -20.13 6.23
N ASN A 205 10.50 -21.16 6.00
CA ASN A 205 11.04 -22.00 7.08
C ASN A 205 11.85 -21.16 8.07
N ALA A 206 12.71 -20.26 7.58
CA ALA A 206 13.49 -19.37 8.45
C ALA A 206 12.61 -18.43 9.30
N ILE A 207 11.50 -17.92 8.75
CA ILE A 207 10.53 -17.10 9.49
C ILE A 207 9.85 -17.94 10.58
N GLN A 208 9.40 -19.15 10.25
CA GLN A 208 8.74 -20.03 11.20
C GLN A 208 9.68 -20.50 12.32
N SER A 209 10.97 -20.70 12.03
CA SER A 209 11.96 -21.06 13.06
C SER A 209 12.31 -19.90 13.99
N ASN A 210 12.18 -18.64 13.54
CA ASN A 210 12.52 -17.45 14.34
C ASN A 210 11.48 -16.32 14.15
N PRO A 211 10.21 -16.53 14.55
CA PRO A 211 9.12 -15.61 14.26
C PRO A 211 9.36 -14.21 14.84
N ALA A 212 9.87 -14.12 16.06
CA ALA A 212 10.15 -12.84 16.71
C ALA A 212 11.14 -11.97 15.93
N LYS A 213 12.15 -12.58 15.29
CA LYS A 213 13.16 -11.87 14.49
C LYS A 213 12.56 -11.20 13.26
N TYR A 214 11.54 -11.82 12.65
CA TYR A 214 10.98 -11.38 11.37
C TYR A 214 9.57 -10.79 11.48
N ALA A 215 9.00 -10.70 12.69
CA ALA A 215 7.63 -10.25 12.93
C ALA A 215 7.33 -8.88 12.31
N SER A 216 8.32 -7.97 12.26
CA SER A 216 8.15 -6.64 11.66
C SER A 216 7.96 -6.66 10.14
N GLY A 217 8.26 -7.79 9.48
CA GLY A 217 8.34 -7.91 8.03
C GLY A 217 9.41 -7.04 7.38
N ARG A 218 10.24 -6.36 8.18
CA ARG A 218 11.34 -5.51 7.73
C ARG A 218 12.66 -6.18 8.03
N ILE A 219 13.68 -5.86 7.24
CA ILE A 219 15.05 -6.17 7.61
C ILE A 219 15.44 -5.34 8.81
N GLU A 220 15.98 -5.99 9.83
CA GLU A 220 16.59 -5.33 10.97
C GLU A 220 17.83 -4.57 10.50
N VAL A 221 17.90 -3.29 10.88
CA VAL A 221 19.02 -2.40 10.55
C VAL A 221 19.75 -2.05 11.85
N LEU A 222 20.88 -2.71 12.09
CA LEU A 222 21.72 -2.41 13.25
C LEU A 222 22.72 -1.31 12.90
N VAL A 223 22.82 -0.30 13.75
CA VAL A 223 23.70 0.85 13.54
C VAL A 223 24.77 0.87 14.62
N SER A 224 26.03 0.91 14.22
CA SER A 224 27.16 1.05 15.12
C SER A 224 28.22 1.98 14.52
N THR A 225 29.19 2.41 15.33
CA THR A 225 30.40 3.06 14.83
C THR A 225 31.32 2.01 14.25
N ALA A 226 31.95 2.30 13.10
CA ALA A 226 32.93 1.38 12.54
C ALA A 226 34.16 1.24 13.45
N THR A 227 34.78 0.07 13.40
CA THR A 227 35.95 -0.30 14.20
C THR A 227 37.17 -0.53 13.32
N ALA A 228 38.36 -0.71 13.91
CA ALA A 228 39.56 -1.05 13.17
C ALA A 228 39.42 -2.33 12.31
N ALA A 229 38.60 -3.29 12.75
CA ALA A 229 38.32 -4.51 11.99
C ALA A 229 37.54 -4.26 10.69
N ASP A 230 36.86 -3.11 10.57
CA ASP A 230 36.08 -2.74 9.40
C ASP A 230 36.92 -2.05 8.30
N ALA A 231 38.20 -1.73 8.57
CA ALA A 231 39.03 -0.90 7.69
C ALA A 231 39.13 -1.42 6.25
N ALA A 232 39.30 -2.74 6.07
CA ALA A 232 39.37 -3.35 4.74
C ALA A 232 38.05 -3.22 3.95
N LEU A 233 36.92 -3.36 4.63
CA LEU A 233 35.60 -3.25 4.00
C LEU A 233 35.23 -1.79 3.70
N ILE A 234 35.63 -0.85 4.58
CA ILE A 234 35.51 0.59 4.35
C ILE A 234 36.32 0.99 3.12
N ALA A 235 37.59 0.55 3.04
CA ALA A 235 38.44 0.83 1.89
C ALA A 235 37.88 0.23 0.59
N LYS A 236 37.34 -1.00 0.66
CA LYS A 236 36.69 -1.65 -0.48
C LYS A 236 35.44 -0.87 -0.95
N GLN A 237 34.63 -0.37 -0.03
CA GLN A 237 33.44 0.42 -0.38
C GLN A 237 33.83 1.81 -0.92
N GLY A 238 34.84 2.45 -0.33
CA GLY A 238 35.46 3.70 -0.75
C GLY A 238 34.58 4.95 -0.55
N LYS A 239 33.32 4.90 -0.96
CA LYS A 239 32.37 6.01 -0.94
C LYS A 239 31.10 5.69 -0.13
N CYS A 240 30.48 6.73 0.40
CA CYS A 240 29.17 6.67 1.03
C CYS A 240 28.08 6.52 -0.06
N PRO A 241 27.26 5.47 -0.06
CA PRO A 241 26.26 5.22 -1.12
C PRO A 241 25.09 6.21 -1.08
N VAL A 242 25.02 7.07 -0.07
CA VAL A 242 23.96 8.07 0.11
C VAL A 242 24.35 9.44 -0.40
N MET A 243 25.60 9.85 -0.18
CA MET A 243 26.12 11.19 -0.48
C MET A 243 27.24 11.18 -1.54
N ASP A 244 27.71 10.00 -1.95
CA ASP A 244 28.86 9.78 -2.84
C ASP A 244 30.21 10.36 -2.36
N GLU A 245 30.29 10.80 -1.09
CA GLU A 245 31.52 11.28 -0.46
C GLU A 245 32.43 10.13 -0.02
N SER A 246 33.75 10.35 -0.07
CA SER A 246 34.74 9.38 0.42
C SER A 246 34.54 9.04 1.89
N LEU A 247 34.57 7.75 2.22
CA LEU A 247 34.45 7.31 3.60
C LEU A 247 35.69 7.73 4.40
N GLY A 248 35.47 8.41 5.53
CA GLY A 248 36.53 8.96 6.38
C GLY A 248 36.71 10.48 6.29
N SER A 249 36.14 11.15 5.28
CA SER A 249 36.22 12.62 5.13
C SER A 249 35.50 13.37 6.26
N MET A 250 34.46 12.75 6.84
CA MET A 250 33.60 13.31 7.89
C MET A 250 33.82 12.62 9.25
N GLY A 251 35.00 12.03 9.45
CA GLY A 251 35.35 11.26 10.66
C GLY A 251 35.07 9.76 10.52
N THR A 252 35.01 9.04 11.65
CA THR A 252 34.83 7.59 11.67
C THR A 252 33.51 7.18 10.99
N PRO A 253 33.54 6.34 9.95
CA PRO A 253 32.34 5.89 9.27
C PRO A 253 31.33 5.21 10.21
N ILE A 254 30.05 5.38 9.90
CA ILE A 254 28.96 4.68 10.59
C ILE A 254 28.71 3.36 9.87
N LYS A 255 28.77 2.25 10.61
CA LYS A 255 28.45 0.91 10.12
C LYS A 255 26.96 0.66 10.29
N VAL A 256 26.30 0.31 9.20
CA VAL A 256 24.88 -0.03 9.15
C VAL A 256 24.75 -1.45 8.61
N MET A 257 24.38 -2.40 9.46
CA MET A 257 24.12 -3.78 9.06
C MET A 257 22.71 -3.86 8.49
N VAL A 258 22.58 -4.32 7.25
CA VAL A 258 21.29 -4.63 6.62
C VAL A 258 21.25 -6.14 6.44
N GLY A 259 20.61 -6.84 7.39
CA GLY A 259 20.84 -8.28 7.58
C GLY A 259 22.31 -8.53 7.95
N ASP A 260 22.99 -9.43 7.23
CA ASP A 260 24.40 -9.77 7.49
C ASP A 260 25.40 -8.94 6.66
N LYS A 261 24.93 -7.96 5.89
CA LYS A 261 25.76 -7.15 5.00
C LYS A 261 26.02 -5.75 5.59
N PRO A 262 27.28 -5.36 5.86
CA PRO A 262 27.59 -4.02 6.34
C PRO A 262 27.54 -2.98 5.22
N ILE A 263 26.94 -1.83 5.48
CA ILE A 263 27.02 -0.62 4.65
C ILE A 263 27.69 0.47 5.50
N TYR A 264 28.71 1.11 4.97
CA TYR A 264 29.39 2.20 5.67
C TYR A 264 28.90 3.56 5.18
N LEU A 265 28.66 4.48 6.10
CA LEU A 265 28.16 5.83 5.81
C LEU A 265 29.16 6.86 6.31
N CYS A 266 29.25 8.00 5.62
CA CYS A 266 30.09 9.11 6.07
C CYS A 266 29.58 9.75 7.38
N CYS A 267 28.27 9.71 7.65
CA CYS A 267 27.68 10.31 8.84
C CYS A 267 26.37 9.62 9.28
N LYS A 268 25.93 9.89 10.52
CA LYS A 268 24.67 9.36 11.09
C LYS A 268 23.42 9.86 10.35
N GLY A 269 23.49 11.02 9.68
CA GLY A 269 22.36 11.60 8.94
C GLY A 269 21.83 10.71 7.80
N CYS A 270 22.67 9.80 7.30
CA CYS A 270 22.33 8.91 6.19
C CYS A 270 21.58 7.64 6.62
N VAL A 271 21.55 7.31 7.93
CA VAL A 271 20.96 6.07 8.46
C VAL A 271 19.47 5.93 8.09
N LYS A 272 18.69 7.02 8.22
CA LYS A 272 17.25 7.00 7.92
C LYS A 272 16.95 6.63 6.48
N LYS A 273 17.81 7.04 5.53
CA LYS A 273 17.66 6.67 4.12
C LYS A 273 17.90 5.17 3.90
N ILE A 274 18.90 4.59 4.57
CA ILE A 274 19.13 3.14 4.54
C ILE A 274 17.95 2.37 5.13
N GLN A 275 17.37 2.84 6.25
CA GLN A 275 16.20 2.19 6.85
C GLN A 275 14.95 2.27 5.97
N ALA A 276 14.79 3.35 5.20
CA ALA A 276 13.66 3.52 4.30
C ALA A 276 13.77 2.67 3.02
N GLU A 277 14.99 2.53 2.48
CA GLU A 277 15.23 1.86 1.20
C GLU A 277 16.44 0.88 1.27
N PRO A 278 16.45 -0.10 2.19
CA PRO A 278 17.63 -0.93 2.46
C PRO A 278 18.16 -1.68 1.23
N ALA A 279 17.26 -2.16 0.37
CA ALA A 279 17.64 -2.89 -0.83
C ALA A 279 18.28 -2.02 -1.92
N LYS A 280 17.85 -0.76 -2.05
CA LYS A 280 18.47 0.18 -2.98
C LYS A 280 19.94 0.36 -2.64
N TYR A 281 20.23 0.58 -1.35
CA TYR A 281 21.59 0.80 -0.89
C TYR A 281 22.42 -0.49 -0.82
N LEU A 282 21.81 -1.63 -0.51
CA LEU A 282 22.48 -2.92 -0.69
C LEU A 282 22.88 -3.18 -2.15
N ALA A 283 22.02 -2.84 -3.11
CA ALA A 283 22.35 -2.96 -4.53
C ALA A 283 23.46 -2.00 -4.95
N LEU A 284 23.49 -0.77 -4.42
CA LEU A 284 24.58 0.19 -4.68
C LEU A 284 25.93 -0.28 -4.15
N VAL A 285 25.97 -0.98 -3.00
CA VAL A 285 27.23 -1.45 -2.40
C VAL A 285 27.64 -2.85 -2.88
N TYR A 286 26.68 -3.75 -3.11
CA TYR A 286 26.91 -5.19 -3.34
C TYR A 286 26.35 -5.73 -4.65
N GLY A 287 25.64 -4.92 -5.44
CA GLY A 287 25.29 -5.32 -6.81
C GLY A 287 26.59 -5.61 -7.58
N GLU A 288 26.56 -6.58 -8.49
CA GLU A 288 27.72 -7.09 -9.23
C GLU A 288 28.37 -6.08 -10.21
N GLU A 289 28.25 -4.78 -9.94
CA GLU A 289 29.03 -3.69 -10.55
C GLU A 289 29.65 -2.73 -9.50
N GLY A 290 30.02 -3.26 -8.33
CA GLY A 290 30.70 -2.51 -7.26
C GLY A 290 32.23 -2.45 -7.39
N GLY A 291 32.74 -2.15 -8.57
CA GLY A 291 34.16 -1.92 -8.83
C GLY A 291 34.36 -0.58 -9.54
N SER A 292 34.81 0.43 -8.80
CA SER A 292 35.21 1.75 -9.30
C SER A 292 34.18 2.52 -10.15
N ARG A 293 33.45 3.45 -9.52
CA ARG A 293 33.04 4.69 -10.18
C ARG A 293 33.39 5.88 -9.28
N GLY A 294 34.68 6.20 -9.28
CA GLY A 294 35.10 7.59 -9.25
C GLY A 294 34.59 8.29 -10.51
N GLU A 295 34.41 9.60 -10.37
CA GLU A 295 34.20 10.61 -11.41
C GLU A 295 32.75 10.90 -11.81
N GLY A 296 32.22 11.94 -11.15
CA GLY A 296 31.55 13.00 -11.89
C GLY A 296 32.55 13.75 -12.78
N GLU A 297 32.04 14.10 -13.95
CA GLU A 297 32.44 15.14 -14.90
C GLU A 297 33.47 14.86 -16.02
N SER A 298 32.94 15.07 -17.24
CA SER A 298 33.59 15.43 -18.50
C SER A 298 34.62 14.47 -19.11
N GLY A 299 34.11 13.60 -19.99
CA GLY A 299 34.94 12.97 -21.03
C GLY A 299 34.50 11.55 -21.38
N SER A 300 33.76 11.40 -22.47
CA SER A 300 33.69 10.20 -23.32
C SER A 300 33.91 8.83 -22.63
N ARG A 301 32.83 8.17 -22.18
CA ARG A 301 32.83 6.71 -21.91
C ARG A 301 31.94 5.97 -22.91
N GLY A 302 32.50 4.88 -23.43
CA GLY A 302 32.07 4.13 -24.60
C GLY A 302 30.67 3.54 -24.51
N ALA A 303 30.08 3.33 -25.70
CA ALA A 303 28.79 2.68 -25.87
C ALA A 303 28.82 1.27 -25.24
N GLY A 304 27.95 1.02 -24.26
CA GLY A 304 27.62 -0.35 -23.87
C GLY A 304 26.93 -1.08 -25.02
N SER A 305 26.88 -2.41 -24.96
CA SER A 305 26.24 -3.23 -26.00
C SER A 305 25.06 -4.02 -25.47
N VAL A 306 24.04 -4.18 -26.31
CA VAL A 306 22.83 -4.97 -26.02
C VAL A 306 22.65 -6.05 -27.07
N PRO A 307 22.05 -7.20 -26.73
CA PRO A 307 21.73 -8.21 -27.73
C PRO A 307 20.73 -7.67 -28.75
N VAL A 308 20.84 -8.11 -30.00
CA VAL A 308 19.89 -7.79 -31.09
C VAL A 308 18.43 -8.04 -30.68
N GLY A 309 18.20 -9.05 -29.84
CA GLY A 309 16.86 -9.46 -29.40
C GLY A 309 16.23 -10.43 -30.39
N THR A 310 15.52 -11.43 -29.86
CA THR A 310 14.96 -12.54 -30.64
C THR A 310 13.45 -12.51 -30.75
N GLU A 311 12.76 -11.79 -29.85
CA GLU A 311 11.31 -11.69 -29.82
C GLU A 311 10.84 -10.37 -30.46
N GLN A 312 10.23 -10.48 -31.64
CA GLN A 312 9.66 -9.36 -32.39
C GLN A 312 8.18 -9.19 -32.05
N GLU A 313 7.77 -7.97 -31.73
CA GLU A 313 6.36 -7.61 -31.58
C GLU A 313 5.74 -7.20 -32.93
N ARG A 314 6.55 -6.54 -33.76
CA ARG A 314 6.27 -6.24 -35.16
C ARG A 314 7.58 -6.30 -35.93
N GLU A 315 7.51 -6.37 -37.25
CA GLU A 315 8.70 -6.36 -38.10
C GLU A 315 9.60 -5.16 -37.76
N GLY A 316 10.84 -5.44 -37.36
CA GLY A 316 11.82 -4.43 -36.95
C GLY A 316 11.60 -3.80 -35.57
N VAL A 317 10.62 -4.29 -34.79
CA VAL A 317 10.32 -3.85 -33.41
C VAL A 317 10.44 -5.03 -32.47
N PHE A 318 11.38 -4.94 -31.55
CA PHE A 318 11.73 -5.99 -30.61
C PHE A 318 11.23 -5.64 -29.21
N LYS A 319 10.85 -6.66 -28.45
CA LYS A 319 10.62 -6.48 -27.01
C LYS A 319 11.93 -6.22 -26.29
N VAL A 320 11.88 -5.34 -25.28
CA VAL A 320 13.04 -5.04 -24.44
C VAL A 320 13.33 -6.21 -23.49
N THR A 321 14.59 -6.35 -23.12
CA THR A 321 15.08 -7.38 -22.19
C THR A 321 15.70 -6.72 -20.95
N ALA A 322 16.06 -7.52 -19.95
CA ALA A 322 16.77 -7.00 -18.77
C ALA A 322 18.10 -6.31 -19.13
N ALA A 323 18.76 -6.71 -20.23
CA ALA A 323 19.98 -6.08 -20.70
C ALA A 323 19.76 -4.65 -21.25
N ASP A 324 18.53 -4.31 -21.63
CA ASP A 324 18.16 -3.01 -22.15
C ASP A 324 17.87 -1.99 -21.05
N ALA A 325 17.58 -2.44 -19.82
CA ALA A 325 17.16 -1.60 -18.69
C ALA A 325 18.05 -0.37 -18.40
N PRO A 326 19.40 -0.47 -18.33
CA PRO A 326 20.24 0.70 -18.08
C PRO A 326 20.19 1.72 -19.22
N PHE A 327 20.01 1.27 -20.46
CA PHE A 327 19.96 2.14 -21.63
C PHE A 327 18.59 2.80 -21.79
N ILE A 328 17.52 2.11 -21.43
CA ILE A 328 16.17 2.69 -21.32
C ILE A 328 16.15 3.77 -20.24
N ALA A 329 16.75 3.51 -19.07
CA ALA A 329 16.85 4.47 -17.98
C ALA A 329 17.73 5.68 -18.32
N ALA A 330 18.75 5.50 -19.18
CA ALA A 330 19.56 6.58 -19.70
C ALA A 330 18.80 7.41 -20.75
N GLN A 331 18.05 6.76 -21.64
CA GLN A 331 17.34 7.42 -22.73
C GLN A 331 16.10 8.20 -22.25
N LYS A 332 15.25 7.58 -21.41
CA LYS A 332 14.01 8.12 -20.80
C LYS A 332 12.90 8.58 -21.76
N GLN A 333 13.24 9.21 -22.88
CA GLN A 333 12.33 9.80 -23.85
C GLN A 333 12.43 9.12 -25.22
N CYS A 334 11.32 9.10 -25.95
CA CYS A 334 11.23 8.62 -27.30
C CYS A 334 11.81 9.67 -28.27
N PRO A 335 12.84 9.37 -29.09
CA PRO A 335 13.47 10.35 -29.97
C PRO A 335 12.62 10.74 -31.18
N VAL A 336 11.44 10.13 -31.34
CA VAL A 336 10.52 10.39 -32.45
C VAL A 336 9.36 11.30 -32.05
N MET A 337 8.87 11.15 -30.82
CA MET A 337 7.69 11.86 -30.32
C MET A 337 8.00 12.75 -29.10
N ASP A 338 9.23 12.72 -28.58
CA ASP A 338 9.69 13.43 -27.37
C ASP A 338 8.86 13.13 -26.10
N GLU A 339 8.09 12.05 -26.11
CA GLU A 339 7.32 11.56 -24.96
C GLU A 339 8.11 10.55 -24.12
N PRO A 340 7.78 10.38 -22.82
CA PRO A 340 8.33 9.30 -22.00
C PRO A 340 8.17 7.92 -22.66
N LEU A 341 9.18 7.06 -22.51
CA LEU A 341 9.18 5.73 -23.14
C LEU A 341 8.04 4.81 -22.68
N ASP A 342 7.41 5.08 -21.55
CA ASP A 342 6.28 4.35 -20.96
C ASP A 342 4.90 4.98 -21.24
N ALA A 343 4.84 6.13 -21.93
CA ALA A 343 3.59 6.87 -22.13
C ALA A 343 2.59 6.18 -23.09
N MET A 344 3.07 5.39 -24.05
CA MET A 344 2.29 4.87 -25.19
C MET A 344 2.39 3.34 -25.37
N GLY A 345 2.60 2.62 -24.27
CA GLY A 345 2.69 1.14 -24.24
C GLY A 345 4.10 0.57 -24.37
N GLY A 346 5.13 1.40 -24.51
CA GLY A 346 6.54 1.03 -24.51
C GLY A 346 7.10 0.75 -23.11
N PRO A 347 8.43 0.55 -22.98
CA PRO A 347 9.46 0.73 -24.02
C PRO A 347 9.57 -0.44 -25.01
N TYR A 348 9.74 -0.11 -26.29
CA TYR A 348 10.10 -1.05 -27.37
C TYR A 348 11.51 -0.77 -27.89
N LYS A 349 12.17 -1.77 -28.47
CA LYS A 349 13.51 -1.66 -29.07
C LYS A 349 13.43 -1.69 -30.60
N VAL A 350 14.15 -0.78 -31.25
CA VAL A 350 14.38 -0.79 -32.70
C VAL A 350 15.88 -0.89 -32.95
N ASN A 351 16.26 -1.85 -33.78
CA ASN A 351 17.64 -2.05 -34.19
C ASN A 351 17.90 -1.25 -35.47
N ALA A 352 18.80 -0.26 -35.41
CA ALA A 352 19.11 0.59 -36.55
C ALA A 352 20.57 1.03 -36.52
N ASP A 353 21.25 0.94 -37.67
CA ASP A 353 22.67 1.30 -37.83
C ASP A 353 23.60 0.64 -36.79
N GLY A 354 23.36 -0.65 -36.50
CA GLY A 354 24.13 -1.40 -35.50
C GLY A 354 23.96 -0.90 -34.07
N LYS A 355 22.88 -0.14 -33.77
CA LYS A 355 22.56 0.37 -32.44
C LYS A 355 21.10 0.06 -32.05
N ALA A 356 20.83 0.02 -30.75
CA ALA A 356 19.46 -0.05 -30.26
C ALA A 356 18.92 1.35 -29.93
N ILE A 357 17.74 1.66 -30.45
CA ILE A 357 16.98 2.88 -30.17
C ILE A 357 15.67 2.48 -29.50
N TYR A 358 15.34 3.09 -28.36
CA TYR A 358 14.11 2.77 -27.65
C TYR A 358 12.97 3.72 -28.05
N ILE A 359 11.73 3.23 -28.14
CA ILE A 359 10.55 4.02 -28.52
C ILE A 359 9.34 3.73 -27.63
N CYS A 360 8.46 4.71 -27.50
CA CYS A 360 7.25 4.61 -26.67
C CYS A 360 6.12 3.80 -27.34
N CYS A 361 6.13 3.62 -28.67
CA CYS A 361 5.13 2.82 -29.39
C CYS A 361 5.71 2.23 -30.69
N PRO A 362 5.19 1.10 -31.21
CA PRO A 362 5.74 0.46 -32.42
C PRO A 362 5.58 1.30 -33.70
N GLY A 363 4.68 2.30 -33.70
CA GLY A 363 4.42 3.15 -34.87
C GLY A 363 5.61 4.00 -35.32
N CYS A 364 6.59 4.22 -34.44
CA CYS A 364 7.76 5.05 -34.70
C CYS A 364 8.89 4.30 -35.44
N ALA A 365 8.84 2.97 -35.51
CA ALA A 365 9.95 2.14 -36.01
C ALA A 365 10.27 2.36 -37.49
N LYS A 366 9.25 2.55 -38.34
CA LYS A 366 9.46 2.81 -39.79
C LYS A 366 10.27 4.08 -40.04
N LYS A 367 10.03 5.14 -39.25
CA LYS A 367 10.78 6.39 -39.36
C LYS A 367 12.24 6.19 -38.97
N ILE A 368 12.49 5.44 -37.88
CA ILE A 368 13.84 5.11 -37.42
C ILE A 368 14.60 4.27 -38.44
N ALA A 369 13.94 3.28 -39.05
CA ALA A 369 14.55 2.45 -40.08
C ALA A 369 14.90 3.26 -41.36
N ALA A 370 14.07 4.24 -41.72
CA ALA A 370 14.30 5.11 -42.88
C ALA A 370 15.41 6.15 -42.66
N GLU A 371 15.49 6.73 -41.45
CA GLU A 371 16.42 7.82 -41.13
C GLU A 371 17.20 7.56 -39.82
N PRO A 372 17.97 6.46 -39.69
CA PRO A 372 18.58 6.07 -38.41
C PRO A 372 19.54 7.13 -37.86
N GLN A 373 20.34 7.75 -38.73
CA GLN A 373 21.31 8.79 -38.33
C GLN A 373 20.65 10.01 -37.71
N LYS A 374 19.45 10.39 -38.19
CA LYS A 374 18.68 11.51 -37.66
C LYS A 374 18.30 11.28 -36.21
N TYR A 375 17.79 10.09 -35.88
CA TYR A 375 17.36 9.78 -34.52
C TYR A 375 18.54 9.49 -33.58
N LEU A 376 19.65 8.95 -34.10
CA LEU A 376 20.89 8.87 -33.34
C LEU A 376 21.47 10.26 -33.01
N ALA A 377 21.34 11.23 -33.92
CA ALA A 377 21.72 12.62 -33.66
C ALA A 377 20.80 13.28 -32.61
N VAL A 378 19.49 13.02 -32.66
CA VAL A 378 18.53 13.47 -31.63
C VAL A 378 18.95 12.95 -30.25
N LEU A 379 19.18 11.63 -30.13
CA LEU A 379 19.65 11.03 -28.89
C LEU A 379 20.96 11.67 -28.41
N LYS A 380 21.93 11.86 -29.32
CA LYS A 380 23.20 12.51 -28.99
C LYS A 380 23.00 13.94 -28.45
N SER A 381 22.08 14.71 -29.03
CA SER A 381 21.75 16.06 -28.58
C SER A 381 21.08 16.08 -27.19
N GLN A 382 20.34 15.01 -26.84
CA GLN A 382 19.75 14.79 -25.53
C GLN A 382 20.75 14.21 -24.51
N GLY A 383 22.04 14.10 -24.86
CA GLY A 383 23.07 13.49 -24.01
C GLY A 383 22.96 11.96 -23.90
N VAL A 384 22.15 11.33 -24.74
CA VAL A 384 21.91 9.89 -24.76
C VAL A 384 22.77 9.25 -25.85
N ARG A 385 23.54 8.23 -25.50
CA ARG A 385 24.30 7.42 -26.46
C ARG A 385 23.63 6.07 -26.63
N ALA A 386 23.11 5.80 -27.82
CA ALA A 386 22.52 4.51 -28.15
C ALA A 386 23.56 3.36 -28.02
N PRO A 387 23.22 2.25 -27.34
CA PRO A 387 24.11 1.11 -27.22
C PRO A 387 24.33 0.41 -28.56
N THR A 388 25.48 -0.21 -28.75
CA THR A 388 25.75 -1.03 -29.92
C THR A 388 25.04 -2.38 -29.82
N LEU A 389 24.66 -2.93 -30.96
CA LEU A 389 24.12 -4.29 -31.02
C LEU A 389 25.29 -5.28 -31.02
N ARG A 390 25.14 -6.38 -30.29
CA ARG A 390 26.08 -7.51 -30.26
C ARG A 390 25.38 -8.85 -30.44
#